data_AF-A0A357F196-F1
#
_entry.id   AF-A0A357F196-F1
#
_cell.length_a   1.000
_cell.length_b   1.000
_cell.length_c   1.000
_cell.angle_alpha   90.00
_cell.angle_beta   90.00
_cell.angle_gamma   90.00
#
_symmetry.space_group_name_H-M   'P 1'
#
loop_
_entity.id
_entity.type
_entity.pdbx_description
1 polymer ?
#
loop_
_entity_poly.entity_id
_entity_poly.type
_entity_poly.pdbx_seq_one_letter_code
_entity_poly.pdbx_strand_id
1 'polypeptide(L)'
;MAQARTLEPEFSTDILLRLISGGRITSASEKKKLLEEMFYTSSMAREDVPAKVTSYEGQVVTFRPTFRSYAFEQKLDALSLQVRIVSEMLKVDRYRALELFYQISPNLALKPLTCDDHMVYDLADFYGLVGKIAAESFSEDKILQNERAVFLGRYIAGMVSPAQISPIVKLLPSLHLTDDEALYVIGLFNKSLRKIDGDDRSFFFETRSGPTINGFYSLARKFAGSAALHNELLASYREYLTRNSSGIRCGDNVNWDNRQYEKLSVDKPEIEA
;
A
#
# COMPACT_ATOMS: atom_id res chain seq x y z
N MET A 1 5.39 -33.17 -2.64
CA MET A 1 6.26 -31.98 -2.70
C MET A 1 7.09 -31.91 -3.99
N ALA A 2 7.67 -33.01 -4.50
CA ALA A 2 8.51 -32.98 -5.71
C ALA A 2 7.83 -32.39 -6.97
N GLN A 3 6.56 -32.71 -7.23
CA GLN A 3 5.82 -32.19 -8.41
C GLN A 3 5.47 -30.70 -8.33
N ALA A 4 5.42 -30.10 -7.13
CA ALA A 4 5.16 -28.66 -7.02
C ALA A 4 6.36 -27.84 -7.47
N ARG A 5 7.59 -28.36 -7.27
CA ARG A 5 8.86 -27.67 -7.58
C ARG A 5 9.19 -27.60 -9.07
N THR A 6 8.42 -28.28 -9.92
CA THR A 6 8.58 -28.24 -11.38
C THR A 6 7.65 -27.25 -12.07
N LEU A 7 6.80 -26.55 -11.31
CA LEU A 7 5.91 -25.52 -11.80
C LEU A 7 6.63 -24.17 -11.86
N GLU A 8 6.04 -23.21 -12.57
CA GLU A 8 6.50 -21.81 -12.51
C GLU A 8 6.53 -21.31 -11.05
N PRO A 9 7.43 -20.36 -10.72
CA PRO A 9 7.70 -19.93 -9.35
C PRO A 9 6.44 -19.54 -8.57
N GLU A 10 5.52 -18.79 -9.19
CA GLU A 10 4.28 -18.32 -8.58
C GLU A 10 3.35 -19.46 -8.16
N PHE A 11 3.16 -20.47 -9.01
CA PHE A 11 2.27 -21.59 -8.73
C PHE A 11 2.87 -22.56 -7.73
N SER A 12 4.18 -22.84 -7.86
CA SER A 12 4.88 -23.71 -6.91
C SER A 12 4.79 -23.14 -5.49
N THR A 13 5.02 -21.83 -5.37
CA THR A 13 4.98 -21.08 -4.12
C THR A 13 3.58 -21.06 -3.55
N ASP A 14 2.56 -20.68 -4.34
CA ASP A 14 1.19 -20.60 -3.83
C ASP A 14 0.67 -21.96 -3.33
N ILE A 15 0.95 -23.05 -4.06
CA ILE A 15 0.57 -24.40 -3.64
C ILE A 15 1.24 -24.77 -2.32
N LEU A 16 2.56 -24.59 -2.21
CA LEU A 16 3.29 -24.90 -0.98
C LEU A 16 2.79 -24.04 0.19
N LEU A 17 2.49 -22.77 -0.06
CA LEU A 17 1.97 -21.87 0.96
C LEU A 17 0.60 -22.31 1.47
N ARG A 18 -0.30 -22.72 0.58
CA ARG A 18 -1.61 -23.29 0.96
C ARG A 18 -1.46 -24.56 1.80
N LEU A 19 -0.47 -25.41 1.52
CA LEU A 19 -0.18 -26.59 2.33
C LEU A 19 0.31 -26.22 3.74
N ILE A 20 1.19 -25.21 3.86
CA ILE A 20 1.68 -24.71 5.14
C ILE A 20 0.55 -24.08 5.95
N SER A 21 -0.19 -23.12 5.36
CA SER A 21 -1.30 -22.42 6.01
C SER A 21 -2.44 -23.38 6.39
N GLY A 22 -2.67 -24.42 5.58
CA GLY A 22 -3.65 -25.48 5.85
C GLY A 22 -3.20 -26.52 6.89
N GLY A 23 -2.04 -26.35 7.51
CA GLY A 23 -1.55 -27.23 8.57
C GLY A 23 -1.10 -28.62 8.10
N ARG A 24 -0.89 -28.83 6.79
CA ARG A 24 -0.46 -30.12 6.24
C ARG A 24 1.01 -30.42 6.50
N ILE A 25 1.81 -29.38 6.71
CA ILE A 25 3.18 -29.47 7.23
C ILE A 25 3.09 -29.13 8.71
N THR A 26 3.53 -30.02 9.60
CA THR A 26 3.37 -29.86 11.06
C THR A 26 4.67 -29.44 11.76
N SER A 27 5.82 -29.83 11.21
CA SER A 27 7.13 -29.49 11.78
C SER A 27 7.45 -28.01 11.64
N ALA A 28 7.71 -27.32 12.76
CA ALA A 28 8.07 -25.90 12.77
C ALA A 28 9.39 -25.62 12.04
N SER A 29 10.39 -26.49 12.19
CA SER A 29 11.68 -26.35 11.50
C SER A 29 11.55 -26.54 9.99
N GLU A 30 10.71 -27.48 9.56
CA GLU A 30 10.41 -27.70 8.15
C GLU A 30 9.64 -26.53 7.54
N LYS A 31 8.61 -26.02 8.25
CA LYS A 31 7.88 -24.80 7.83
C LYS A 31 8.84 -23.64 7.63
N LYS A 32 9.70 -23.36 8.62
CA LYS A 32 10.67 -22.25 8.53
C LYS A 32 11.54 -22.39 7.28
N LYS A 33 12.15 -23.56 7.08
CA LYS A 33 13.00 -23.82 5.91
C LYS A 33 12.26 -23.61 4.58
N LEU A 34 11.03 -24.14 4.48
CA LEU A 34 10.23 -24.02 3.26
C LEU A 34 9.80 -22.58 2.99
N LEU A 35 9.38 -21.84 4.02
CA LEU A 35 9.00 -20.43 3.87
C LEU A 35 10.17 -19.57 3.40
N GLU A 36 11.39 -19.84 3.88
CA GLU A 36 12.59 -19.14 3.38
C GLU A 36 12.87 -19.46 1.91
N GLU A 37 12.86 -20.73 1.51
CA GLU A 37 13.05 -21.14 0.11
C GLU A 37 11.98 -20.53 -0.80
N MET A 38 10.73 -20.52 -0.35
CA MET A 38 9.61 -19.92 -1.06
C MET A 38 9.75 -18.41 -1.20
N PHE A 39 10.29 -17.71 -0.18
CA PHE A 39 10.49 -16.27 -0.25
C PHE A 39 11.41 -15.89 -1.43
N TYR A 40 12.53 -16.59 -1.56
CA TYR A 40 13.48 -16.39 -2.67
C TYR A 40 12.94 -16.89 -4.01
N THR A 41 12.11 -17.94 -4.00
CA THR A 41 11.48 -18.43 -5.23
C THR A 41 10.43 -17.45 -5.74
N SER A 42 9.64 -16.86 -4.84
CA SER A 42 8.56 -15.94 -5.18
C SER A 42 9.04 -14.64 -5.82
N SER A 43 10.28 -14.20 -5.57
CA SER A 43 10.85 -13.02 -6.24
C SER A 43 11.11 -13.22 -7.74
N MET A 44 10.97 -14.45 -8.24
CA MET A 44 11.06 -14.78 -9.66
C MET A 44 9.70 -14.91 -10.34
N ALA A 45 8.60 -14.61 -9.63
CA ALA A 45 7.27 -14.59 -10.23
C ALA A 45 7.22 -13.59 -11.39
N ARG A 46 6.39 -13.89 -12.40
CA ARG A 46 6.34 -13.11 -13.63
C ARG A 46 5.93 -11.64 -13.44
N GLU A 47 5.01 -11.40 -12.51
CA GLU A 47 4.52 -10.06 -12.19
C GLU A 47 5.10 -9.62 -10.83
N ASP A 48 5.62 -8.40 -10.76
CA ASP A 48 6.36 -7.94 -9.57
C ASP A 48 5.42 -7.42 -8.46
N VAL A 49 4.45 -6.58 -8.84
CA VAL A 49 3.62 -5.77 -7.92
C VAL A 49 2.15 -5.92 -8.32
N PRO A 50 1.22 -6.10 -7.38
CA PRO A 50 -0.19 -6.26 -7.70
C PRO A 50 -0.76 -4.94 -8.23
N ALA A 51 -1.65 -5.04 -9.21
CA ALA A 51 -2.37 -3.91 -9.75
C ALA A 51 -3.85 -4.24 -9.92
N LYS A 52 -4.69 -3.20 -9.85
CA LYS A 52 -6.13 -3.29 -10.06
C LYS A 52 -6.61 -2.27 -11.06
N VAL A 53 -7.67 -2.60 -11.76
CA VAL A 53 -8.31 -1.67 -12.69
C VAL A 53 -8.85 -0.45 -11.96
N THR A 54 -8.64 0.71 -12.57
CA THR A 54 -9.35 1.93 -12.22
C THR A 54 -10.75 1.85 -12.85
N SER A 55 -11.79 1.61 -12.03
CA SER A 55 -13.16 1.60 -12.55
C SER A 55 -13.62 3.03 -12.80
N TYR A 56 -13.75 3.41 -14.08
CA TYR A 56 -14.30 4.70 -14.49
C TYR A 56 -15.78 4.59 -14.83
N GLU A 57 -16.59 5.47 -14.26
CA GLU A 57 -17.99 5.62 -14.62
C GLU A 57 -18.10 6.06 -16.08
N GLY A 58 -18.60 5.18 -16.96
CA GLY A 58 -18.81 5.47 -18.38
C GLY A 58 -17.69 5.06 -19.33
N GLN A 59 -16.58 4.47 -18.87
CA GLN A 59 -15.65 3.75 -19.75
C GLN A 59 -15.92 2.25 -19.68
N VAL A 60 -16.13 1.64 -20.85
CA VAL A 60 -15.96 0.19 -20.99
C VAL A 60 -14.46 -0.05 -20.88
N VAL A 61 -13.98 -0.39 -19.68
CA VAL A 61 -12.63 -0.93 -19.54
C VAL A 61 -12.57 -2.12 -20.49
N THR A 62 -11.65 -2.06 -21.47
CA THR A 62 -11.54 -3.14 -22.44
C THR A 62 -11.34 -4.47 -21.70
N PHE A 63 -11.80 -5.58 -22.27
CA PHE A 63 -11.77 -6.88 -21.59
C PHE A 63 -10.39 -7.24 -21.01
N ARG A 64 -9.28 -6.82 -21.65
CA ARG A 64 -7.91 -7.20 -21.28
C ARG A 64 -7.46 -6.67 -19.90
N PRO A 65 -7.45 -5.36 -19.59
CA PRO A 65 -7.16 -4.88 -18.24
C PRO A 65 -8.05 -5.50 -17.15
N THR A 66 -9.34 -5.70 -17.44
CA THR A 66 -10.27 -6.34 -16.50
C THR A 66 -9.87 -7.78 -16.18
N PHE A 67 -9.58 -8.61 -17.19
CA PHE A 67 -9.09 -9.97 -16.95
C PHE A 67 -7.72 -9.99 -16.24
N ARG A 68 -6.84 -9.03 -16.54
CA ARG A 68 -5.55 -8.91 -15.83
C ARG A 68 -5.73 -8.52 -14.37
N SER A 69 -6.68 -7.64 -14.05
CA SER A 69 -7.06 -7.33 -12.66
C SER A 69 -7.56 -8.56 -11.92
N TYR A 70 -8.42 -9.37 -12.53
CA TYR A 70 -8.85 -10.65 -11.94
C TYR A 70 -7.71 -11.64 -11.72
N ALA A 71 -6.69 -11.62 -12.59
CA ALA A 71 -5.49 -12.41 -12.36
C ALA A 71 -4.69 -11.90 -11.15
N PHE A 72 -4.56 -10.59 -10.96
CA PHE A 72 -3.92 -10.01 -9.77
C PHE A 72 -4.68 -10.31 -8.47
N GLU A 73 -6.01 -10.44 -8.52
CA GLU A 73 -6.80 -10.89 -7.35
C GLU A 73 -6.41 -12.29 -6.86
N GLN A 74 -5.75 -13.10 -7.69
CA GLN A 74 -5.22 -14.40 -7.27
C GLN A 74 -3.94 -14.29 -6.42
N LYS A 75 -3.34 -13.10 -6.29
CA LYS A 75 -2.18 -12.82 -5.42
C LYS A 75 -0.99 -13.74 -5.73
N LEU A 76 -0.71 -13.90 -7.02
CA LEU A 76 0.38 -14.70 -7.59
C LEU A 76 1.58 -13.86 -8.02
N ASP A 77 1.51 -12.54 -7.88
CA ASP A 77 2.65 -11.64 -8.08
C ASP A 77 3.68 -11.78 -6.94
N ALA A 78 4.91 -11.37 -7.22
CA ALA A 78 6.04 -11.52 -6.30
C ALA A 78 5.76 -10.86 -4.95
N LEU A 79 5.30 -9.61 -4.94
CA LEU A 79 5.05 -8.87 -3.69
C LEU A 79 3.96 -9.52 -2.85
N SER A 80 2.83 -9.91 -3.44
CA SER A 80 1.74 -10.58 -2.72
C SER A 80 2.16 -11.93 -2.15
N LEU A 81 2.93 -12.71 -2.90
CA LEU A 81 3.47 -13.98 -2.41
C LEU A 81 4.44 -13.77 -1.25
N GLN A 82 5.39 -12.83 -1.37
CA GLN A 82 6.33 -12.47 -0.31
C GLN A 82 5.60 -12.00 0.96
N VAL A 83 4.58 -11.15 0.82
CA VAL A 83 3.75 -10.69 1.95
C VAL A 83 3.08 -11.86 2.65
N ARG A 84 2.47 -12.79 1.91
CA ARG A 84 1.80 -13.95 2.50
C ARG A 84 2.80 -14.90 3.18
N ILE A 85 3.97 -15.11 2.56
CA ILE A 85 5.06 -15.94 3.13
C ILE A 85 5.57 -15.34 4.43
N VAL A 86 5.88 -14.05 4.44
CA VAL A 86 6.36 -13.36 5.65
C VAL A 86 5.28 -13.41 6.72
N SER A 87 4.00 -13.19 6.39
CA SER A 87 2.91 -13.31 7.36
C SER A 87 2.80 -14.71 7.99
N GLU A 88 3.07 -15.79 7.24
CA GLU A 88 3.18 -17.14 7.79
C GLU A 88 4.46 -17.33 8.62
N MET A 89 5.58 -16.75 8.18
CA MET A 89 6.83 -16.77 8.95
C MET A 89 6.67 -16.07 10.30
N LEU A 90 5.90 -14.97 10.38
CA LEU A 90 5.60 -14.29 11.66
C LEU A 90 5.02 -15.24 12.71
N LYS A 91 4.23 -16.24 12.28
CA LYS A 91 3.61 -17.23 13.17
C LYS A 91 4.59 -18.31 13.65
N VAL A 92 5.70 -18.49 12.94
CA VAL A 92 6.71 -19.54 13.19
C VAL A 92 7.94 -18.95 13.89
N ASP A 93 8.49 -17.87 13.33
CA ASP A 93 9.69 -17.19 13.80
C ASP A 93 9.61 -15.68 13.44
N ARG A 94 9.29 -14.86 14.45
CA ARG A 94 9.11 -13.41 14.29
C ARG A 94 10.39 -12.70 13.86
N TYR A 95 11.54 -13.13 14.39
CA TYR A 95 12.82 -12.50 14.08
C TYR A 95 13.17 -12.75 12.62
N ARG A 96 13.04 -14.01 12.17
CA ARG A 96 13.29 -14.36 10.77
C ARG A 96 12.31 -13.67 9.83
N ALA A 97 11.05 -13.53 10.23
CA ALA A 97 10.07 -12.83 9.42
C ALA A 97 10.45 -11.35 9.20
N LEU A 98 10.93 -10.68 10.24
CA LEU A 98 11.45 -9.31 10.16
C LEU A 98 12.67 -9.22 9.22
N GLU A 99 13.61 -10.17 9.32
CA GLU A 99 14.77 -10.23 8.41
C GLU A 99 14.39 -10.41 6.95
N LEU A 100 13.44 -11.32 6.66
CA LEU A 100 12.93 -11.51 5.30
C LEU A 100 12.22 -10.25 4.80
N PHE A 101 11.40 -9.63 5.64
CA PHE A 101 10.70 -8.41 5.27
C PHE A 101 11.66 -7.27 4.93
N TYR A 102 12.77 -7.13 5.66
CA TYR A 102 13.81 -6.14 5.35
C TYR A 102 14.52 -6.33 4.00
N GLN A 103 14.37 -7.49 3.37
CA GLN A 103 14.89 -7.74 2.02
C GLN A 103 13.94 -7.20 0.94
N ILE A 104 12.67 -6.94 1.26
CA ILE A 104 11.74 -6.27 0.34
C ILE A 104 12.13 -4.80 0.25
N SER A 105 12.28 -4.29 -0.98
CA SER A 105 12.68 -2.90 -1.19
C SER A 105 11.61 -1.93 -0.67
N PRO A 106 11.97 -0.90 0.13
CA PRO A 106 10.99 0.04 0.66
C PRO A 106 10.30 0.91 -0.40
N ASN A 107 10.90 1.07 -1.59
CA ASN A 107 10.29 1.80 -2.71
C ASN A 107 9.50 0.90 -3.67
N LEU A 108 9.51 -0.42 -3.43
CA LEU A 108 8.84 -1.44 -4.24
C LEU A 108 9.14 -1.37 -5.75
N ALA A 109 10.21 -0.68 -6.15
CA ALA A 109 10.56 -0.39 -7.54
C ALA A 109 9.38 0.10 -8.41
N LEU A 110 8.44 0.86 -7.81
CA LEU A 110 7.26 1.33 -8.54
C LEU A 110 7.66 2.27 -9.67
N LYS A 111 7.15 1.99 -10.87
CA LYS A 111 7.28 2.88 -12.02
C LYS A 111 6.13 3.89 -11.99
N PRO A 112 6.39 5.19 -12.23
CA PRO A 112 5.33 6.17 -12.40
C PRO A 112 4.39 5.74 -13.52
N LEU A 113 3.09 5.79 -13.27
CA LEU A 113 2.08 5.46 -14.28
C LEU A 113 1.77 6.67 -15.16
N THR A 114 1.34 6.39 -16.37
CA THR A 114 0.98 7.35 -17.41
C THR A 114 -0.52 7.29 -17.72
N CYS A 115 -0.97 8.20 -18.57
CA CYS A 115 -2.35 8.21 -19.05
C CYS A 115 -2.69 7.10 -20.06
N ASP A 116 -1.72 6.24 -20.41
CA ASP A 116 -1.97 5.03 -21.20
C ASP A 116 -2.14 3.79 -20.32
N ASP A 117 -1.76 3.86 -19.03
CA ASP A 117 -1.90 2.75 -18.10
C ASP A 117 -3.35 2.65 -17.60
N HIS A 118 -3.96 1.46 -17.64
CA HIS A 118 -5.38 1.28 -17.25
C HIS A 118 -5.58 0.65 -15.87
N MET A 119 -4.50 0.54 -15.08
CA MET A 119 -4.50 -0.05 -13.75
C MET A 119 -3.64 0.78 -12.82
N VAL A 120 -3.88 0.68 -11.52
CA VAL A 120 -3.09 1.28 -10.45
C VAL A 120 -2.59 0.21 -9.50
N TYR A 121 -1.46 0.44 -8.84
CA TYR A 121 -0.91 -0.49 -7.87
C TYR A 121 -1.88 -0.71 -6.69
N ASP A 122 -1.95 -1.94 -6.17
CA ASP A 122 -2.74 -2.27 -4.97
C ASP A 122 -1.86 -2.69 -3.79
N LEU A 123 -1.45 -1.71 -2.97
CA LEU A 123 -0.42 -1.90 -1.94
C LEU A 123 -1.00 -2.13 -0.54
N ALA A 124 -2.31 -2.41 -0.43
CA ALA A 124 -3.00 -2.54 0.84
C ALA A 124 -2.43 -3.68 1.71
N ASP A 125 -2.22 -4.86 1.13
CA ASP A 125 -1.70 -6.03 1.85
C ASP A 125 -0.27 -5.82 2.34
N PHE A 126 0.57 -5.17 1.51
CA PHE A 126 1.96 -4.89 1.86
C PHE A 126 2.05 -4.00 3.10
N TYR A 127 1.37 -2.86 3.10
CA TYR A 127 1.37 -1.96 4.25
C TYR A 127 0.57 -2.50 5.44
N GLY A 128 -0.43 -3.36 5.19
CA GLY A 128 -1.07 -4.15 6.24
C GLY A 128 -0.06 -5.03 6.99
N LEU A 129 0.85 -5.69 6.26
CA LEU A 129 1.93 -6.46 6.86
C LEU A 129 2.98 -5.58 7.57
N VAL A 130 3.32 -4.40 7.03
CA VAL A 130 4.16 -3.41 7.75
C VAL A 130 3.58 -3.14 9.13
N GLY A 131 2.28 -2.86 9.22
CA GLY A 131 1.61 -2.63 10.50
C GLY A 131 1.61 -3.82 11.43
N LYS A 132 1.36 -5.02 10.89
CA LYS A 132 1.39 -6.25 11.66
C LYS A 132 2.79 -6.51 12.26
N ILE A 133 3.85 -6.31 11.47
CA ILE A 133 5.23 -6.45 11.95
C ILE A 133 5.54 -5.42 13.04
N ALA A 134 5.16 -4.16 12.82
CA ALA A 134 5.35 -3.10 13.81
C ALA A 134 4.62 -3.39 15.13
N ALA A 135 3.45 -4.03 15.08
CA ALA A 135 2.68 -4.38 16.26
C ALA A 135 3.21 -5.63 16.99
N GLU A 136 3.72 -6.63 16.28
CA GLU A 136 3.97 -7.97 16.85
C GLU A 136 5.47 -8.30 17.07
N SER A 137 6.39 -7.56 16.44
CA SER A 137 7.82 -7.96 16.34
C SER A 137 8.80 -7.12 17.15
N PHE A 138 8.34 -6.06 17.83
CA PHE A 138 9.18 -5.16 18.63
C PHE A 138 8.79 -5.26 20.11
N SER A 139 9.76 -5.59 20.97
CA SER A 139 9.59 -5.57 22.43
C SER A 139 9.58 -4.14 22.97
N GLU A 140 9.17 -3.97 24.23
CA GLU A 140 9.18 -2.66 24.90
C GLU A 140 10.57 -2.01 24.88
N ASP A 141 11.64 -2.76 25.15
CA ASP A 141 13.01 -2.26 25.07
C ASP A 141 13.36 -1.72 23.68
N LYS A 142 12.90 -2.39 22.62
CA LYS A 142 13.13 -1.97 21.22
C LYS A 142 12.30 -0.74 20.86
N ILE A 143 11.11 -0.62 21.41
CA ILE A 143 10.26 0.58 21.25
C ILE A 143 10.93 1.77 21.96
N LEU A 144 11.43 1.59 23.18
CA LEU A 144 12.19 2.62 23.91
C LEU A 144 13.46 3.06 23.15
N GLN A 145 14.08 2.16 22.41
CA GLN A 145 15.23 2.44 21.54
C GLN A 145 14.83 3.02 20.16
N ASN A 146 13.55 3.31 19.92
CA ASN A 146 13.00 3.79 18.64
C ASN A 146 13.21 2.85 17.44
N GLU A 147 13.55 1.58 17.64
CA GLU A 147 13.76 0.63 16.53
C GLU A 147 12.49 0.45 15.68
N ARG A 148 11.31 0.45 16.33
CA ARG A 148 10.02 0.34 15.63
C ARG A 148 9.73 1.58 14.78
N ALA A 149 10.00 2.78 15.29
CA ALA A 149 9.91 4.00 14.50
C ALA A 149 10.87 4.01 13.31
N VAL A 150 12.12 3.54 13.48
CA VAL A 150 13.09 3.40 12.39
C VAL A 150 12.59 2.41 11.33
N PHE A 151 12.02 1.27 11.76
CA PHE A 151 11.38 0.31 10.86
C PHE A 151 10.25 0.94 10.03
N LEU A 152 9.29 1.61 10.69
CA LEU A 152 8.19 2.30 10.01
C LEU A 152 8.71 3.39 9.07
N GLY A 153 9.66 4.18 9.56
CA GLY A 153 10.28 5.28 8.83
C GLY A 153 10.95 4.83 7.54
N ARG A 154 11.55 3.64 7.50
CA ARG A 154 12.15 3.07 6.28
C ARG A 154 11.14 2.94 5.14
N TYR A 155 9.95 2.41 5.40
CA TYR A 155 8.92 2.19 4.36
C TYR A 155 8.12 3.45 4.03
N ILE A 156 8.06 4.41 4.96
CA ILE A 156 7.42 5.70 4.74
C ILE A 156 8.35 6.64 3.96
N ALA A 157 9.63 6.66 4.28
CA ALA A 157 10.63 7.42 3.53
C ALA A 157 10.86 6.88 2.11
N GLY A 158 10.52 5.61 1.88
CA GLY A 158 10.58 4.96 0.57
C GLY A 158 9.38 5.24 -0.34
N MET A 159 8.42 6.07 0.08
CA MET A 159 7.26 6.41 -0.75
C MET A 159 7.67 7.17 -2.01
N VAL A 160 7.19 6.70 -3.16
CA VAL A 160 7.46 7.25 -4.50
C VAL A 160 6.22 7.37 -5.38
N SER A 161 5.08 6.76 -4.99
CA SER A 161 3.83 6.80 -5.76
C SER A 161 2.63 7.23 -4.89
N PRO A 162 1.64 7.95 -5.46
CA PRO A 162 0.36 8.21 -4.79
C PRO A 162 -0.32 6.95 -4.21
N ALA A 163 -0.18 5.79 -4.86
CA ALA A 163 -0.79 4.53 -4.44
C ALA A 163 -0.33 4.05 -3.04
N GLN A 164 0.77 4.60 -2.51
CA GLN A 164 1.28 4.27 -1.16
C GLN A 164 0.64 5.12 -0.06
N ILE A 165 0.01 6.25 -0.39
CA ILE A 165 -0.47 7.22 0.61
C ILE A 165 -1.63 6.64 1.41
N SER A 166 -2.65 6.16 0.71
CA SER A 166 -3.89 5.62 1.29
C SER A 166 -3.68 4.50 2.31
N PRO A 167 -2.89 3.44 2.02
CA PRO A 167 -2.64 2.42 3.02
C PRO A 167 -1.84 2.95 4.23
N ILE A 168 -0.93 3.91 4.05
CA ILE A 168 -0.16 4.49 5.15
C ILE A 168 -1.04 5.34 6.08
N VAL A 169 -1.91 6.20 5.53
CA VAL A 169 -2.80 7.03 6.35
C VAL A 169 -3.85 6.22 7.11
N LYS A 170 -4.13 4.99 6.67
CA LYS A 170 -4.93 4.01 7.44
C LYS A 170 -4.11 3.29 8.50
N LEU A 171 -2.86 2.96 8.18
CA LEU A 171 -1.94 2.24 9.05
C LEU A 171 -1.55 3.05 10.30
N LEU A 172 -1.07 4.28 10.10
CA LEU A 172 -0.52 5.09 11.21
C LEU A 172 -1.50 5.28 12.39
N PRO A 173 -2.78 5.61 12.20
CA PRO A 173 -3.69 5.76 13.33
C PRO A 173 -4.06 4.43 14.02
N SER A 174 -3.84 3.28 13.37
CA SER A 174 -4.12 1.97 13.97
C SER A 174 -3.01 1.48 14.90
N LEU A 175 -1.85 2.16 14.94
CA LEU A 175 -0.73 1.82 15.80
C LEU A 175 -0.77 2.60 17.11
N HIS A 176 -0.31 1.98 18.19
CA HIS A 176 -0.05 2.62 19.48
C HIS A 176 1.39 3.16 19.51
N LEU A 177 1.62 4.26 18.79
CA LEU A 177 2.90 4.96 18.75
C LEU A 177 3.09 5.79 20.03
N THR A 178 4.32 5.87 20.52
CA THR A 178 4.70 6.90 21.50
C THR A 178 4.73 8.27 20.83
N ASP A 179 4.78 9.34 21.63
CA ASP A 179 4.85 10.71 21.08
C ASP A 179 6.11 10.92 20.22
N ASP A 180 7.26 10.36 20.65
CA ASP A 180 8.52 10.43 19.90
C ASP A 180 8.45 9.65 18.57
N GLU A 181 7.87 8.45 18.59
CA GLU A 181 7.67 7.66 17.37
C GLU A 181 6.72 8.38 16.41
N ALA A 182 5.63 8.96 16.93
CA ALA A 182 4.68 9.72 16.14
C ALA A 182 5.33 10.94 15.50
N LEU A 183 6.10 11.72 16.27
CA LEU A 183 6.86 12.87 15.75
C LEU A 183 7.80 12.47 14.62
N TYR A 184 8.57 11.40 14.81
CA TYR A 184 9.51 10.91 13.81
C TYR A 184 8.79 10.42 12.54
N VAL A 185 7.81 9.54 12.70
CA VAL A 185 7.14 8.85 11.58
C VAL A 185 6.27 9.82 10.78
N ILE A 186 5.51 10.70 11.43
CA ILE A 186 4.69 11.71 10.74
C ILE A 186 5.57 12.74 10.06
N GLY A 187 6.69 13.15 10.68
CA GLY A 187 7.65 14.03 10.04
C GLY A 187 8.20 13.46 8.72
N LEU A 188 8.56 12.15 8.71
CA LEU A 188 8.97 11.46 7.50
C LEU A 188 7.85 11.32 6.47
N PHE A 189 6.63 11.05 6.92
CA PHE A 189 5.47 10.97 6.05
C PHE A 189 5.21 12.31 5.33
N ASN A 190 5.17 13.41 6.07
CA ASN A 190 4.96 14.74 5.53
C ASN A 190 6.08 15.14 4.55
N LYS A 191 7.34 14.82 4.89
CA LYS A 191 8.49 15.03 4.00
C LYS A 191 8.38 14.23 2.70
N SER A 192 7.90 12.99 2.76
CA SER A 192 7.77 12.12 1.59
C SER A 192 6.59 12.53 0.71
N LEU A 193 5.45 12.89 1.33
CA LEU A 193 4.28 13.44 0.67
C LEU A 193 4.61 14.71 -0.14
N ARG A 194 5.47 15.58 0.41
CA ARG A 194 5.97 16.78 -0.28
C ARG A 194 6.91 16.48 -1.46
N LYS A 195 7.31 15.23 -1.71
CA LYS A 195 8.15 14.85 -2.85
C LYS A 195 7.40 14.09 -3.94
N ILE A 196 6.23 13.53 -3.63
CA ILE A 196 5.44 12.78 -4.60
C ILE A 196 4.82 13.75 -5.60
N ASP A 197 5.12 13.52 -6.87
CA ASP A 197 4.58 14.22 -8.02
C ASP A 197 4.43 13.27 -9.22
N GLY A 198 3.74 13.73 -10.27
CA GLY A 198 3.41 12.90 -11.43
C GLY A 198 2.39 11.81 -11.10
N ASP A 199 2.24 10.84 -12.02
CA ASP A 199 1.32 9.70 -11.84
C ASP A 199 -0.13 10.14 -11.52
N ASP A 200 -0.72 10.92 -12.44
CA ASP A 200 -2.11 11.38 -12.31
C ASP A 200 -3.10 10.22 -12.18
N ARG A 201 -2.75 9.05 -12.73
CA ARG A 201 -3.58 7.85 -12.65
C ARG A 201 -3.77 7.41 -11.21
N SER A 202 -2.67 7.22 -10.47
CA SER A 202 -2.72 6.86 -9.05
C SER A 202 -3.25 8.03 -8.20
N PHE A 203 -2.82 9.26 -8.49
CA PHE A 203 -3.30 10.45 -7.77
C PHE A 203 -4.83 10.59 -7.84
N PHE A 204 -5.40 10.54 -9.03
CA PHE A 204 -6.84 10.65 -9.23
C PHE A 204 -7.60 9.47 -8.62
N PHE A 205 -7.09 8.24 -8.77
CA PHE A 205 -7.70 7.07 -8.13
C PHE A 205 -7.78 7.24 -6.61
N GLU A 206 -6.67 7.64 -5.98
CA GLU A 206 -6.59 7.80 -4.53
C GLU A 206 -7.34 9.01 -3.97
N THR A 207 -7.56 10.06 -4.78
CA THR A 207 -8.29 11.26 -4.36
C THR A 207 -9.79 11.18 -4.66
N ARG A 208 -10.20 10.56 -5.77
CA ARG A 208 -11.62 10.44 -6.16
C ARG A 208 -12.34 9.26 -5.55
N SER A 209 -11.74 8.08 -5.66
CA SER A 209 -12.37 6.81 -5.23
C SER A 209 -11.83 6.37 -3.87
N GLY A 210 -10.82 7.08 -3.37
CA GLY A 210 -9.94 6.57 -2.33
C GLY A 210 -10.39 6.87 -0.90
N PRO A 211 -10.08 5.96 0.04
CA PRO A 211 -10.18 6.20 1.47
C PRO A 211 -9.13 7.18 2.01
N THR A 212 -8.32 7.78 1.14
CA THR A 212 -7.22 8.69 1.47
C THR A 212 -7.69 9.88 2.28
N ILE A 213 -8.76 10.57 1.84
CA ILE A 213 -9.32 11.74 2.56
C ILE A 213 -9.74 11.33 3.99
N ASN A 214 -10.49 10.23 4.12
CA ASN A 214 -10.91 9.71 5.43
C ASN A 214 -9.71 9.26 6.29
N GLY A 215 -8.68 8.69 5.67
CA GLY A 215 -7.43 8.33 6.34
C GLY A 215 -6.68 9.55 6.88
N PHE A 216 -6.56 10.62 6.09
CA PHE A 216 -6.00 11.90 6.55
C PHE A 216 -6.82 12.49 7.69
N TYR A 217 -8.15 12.47 7.63
CA TYR A 217 -9.00 12.91 8.74
C TYR A 217 -8.78 12.08 10.00
N SER A 218 -8.72 10.75 9.88
CA SER A 218 -8.44 9.85 11.01
C SER A 218 -7.08 10.12 11.62
N LEU A 219 -6.05 10.29 10.78
CA LEU A 219 -4.69 10.60 11.20
C LEU A 219 -4.61 11.97 11.89
N ALA A 220 -5.21 13.00 11.29
CA ALA A 220 -5.25 14.35 11.86
C ALA A 220 -6.00 14.38 13.21
N ARG A 221 -7.08 13.59 13.35
CA ARG A 221 -7.83 13.45 14.60
C ARG A 221 -7.03 12.72 15.67
N LYS A 222 -6.32 11.64 15.30
CA LYS A 222 -5.46 10.87 16.22
C LYS A 222 -4.40 11.75 16.88
N PHE A 223 -3.85 12.70 16.14
CA PHE A 223 -2.78 13.58 16.60
C PHE A 223 -3.25 15.02 16.91
N ALA A 224 -4.56 15.24 17.11
CA ALA A 224 -5.11 16.57 17.41
C ALA A 224 -4.60 17.17 18.73
N GLY A 225 -4.10 16.36 19.66
CA GLY A 225 -3.46 16.83 20.90
C GLY A 225 -2.12 17.54 20.67
N SER A 226 -1.50 17.38 19.50
CA SER A 226 -0.29 18.10 19.09
C SER A 226 -0.60 19.04 17.93
N ALA A 227 -0.78 20.33 18.24
CA ALA A 227 -1.09 21.34 17.23
C ALA A 227 -0.02 21.41 16.12
N ALA A 228 1.25 21.20 16.47
CA ALA A 228 2.35 21.19 15.50
C ALA A 228 2.20 20.04 14.48
N LEU A 229 1.96 18.81 14.95
CA LEU A 229 1.77 17.64 14.08
C LEU A 229 0.52 17.77 13.22
N HIS A 230 -0.58 18.23 13.81
CA HIS A 230 -1.84 18.42 13.11
C HIS A 230 -1.70 19.44 11.97
N ASN A 231 -1.14 20.62 12.26
CA ASN A 231 -0.99 21.68 11.26
C ASN A 231 -0.02 21.28 10.13
N GLU A 232 1.09 20.64 10.47
CA GLU A 232 2.09 20.21 9.48
C GLU A 232 1.56 19.09 8.57
N LEU A 233 0.74 18.18 9.12
CA LEU A 233 0.05 17.16 8.32
C LEU A 233 -0.93 17.80 7.33
N LEU A 234 -1.77 18.75 7.77
CA LEU A 234 -2.71 19.43 6.87
C LEU A 234 -2.00 20.28 5.82
N ALA A 235 -0.91 20.97 6.19
CA ALA A 235 -0.12 21.77 5.28
C ALA A 235 0.53 20.90 4.18
N SER A 236 1.19 19.81 4.56
CA SER A 236 1.83 18.90 3.60
C SER A 236 0.81 18.21 2.68
N TYR A 237 -0.37 17.85 3.20
CA TYR A 237 -1.44 17.29 2.37
C TYR A 237 -2.00 18.30 1.37
N ARG A 238 -2.24 19.54 1.81
CA ARG A 238 -2.68 20.62 0.90
C ARG A 238 -1.68 20.87 -0.21
N GLU A 239 -0.38 20.89 0.10
CA GLU A 239 0.66 21.07 -0.91
C GLU A 239 0.70 19.92 -1.91
N TYR A 240 0.58 18.68 -1.44
CA TYR A 240 0.49 17.50 -2.29
C TYR A 240 -0.71 17.57 -3.25
N LEU A 241 -1.90 17.91 -2.74
CA LEU A 241 -3.10 18.07 -3.55
C LEU A 241 -2.90 19.18 -4.59
N THR A 242 -2.40 20.34 -4.17
CA THR A 242 -2.20 21.49 -5.06
C THR A 242 -1.24 21.16 -6.20
N ARG A 243 -0.10 20.53 -5.89
CA ARG A 243 0.92 20.17 -6.88
C ARG A 243 0.42 19.16 -7.90
N ASN A 244 -0.26 18.11 -7.46
CA ASN A 244 -0.71 17.05 -8.35
C ASN A 244 -1.98 17.45 -9.12
N SER A 245 -2.79 18.34 -8.57
CA SER A 245 -3.96 18.89 -9.28
C SER A 245 -3.58 19.84 -10.40
N SER A 246 -2.45 20.55 -10.27
CA SER A 246 -1.93 21.49 -11.26
C SER A 246 -0.94 20.88 -12.26
N GLY A 247 -0.59 19.59 -12.09
CA GLY A 247 0.29 18.85 -12.99
C GLY A 247 -0.40 18.36 -14.26
N ILE A 248 0.29 17.49 -15.02
CA ILE A 248 -0.32 16.80 -16.18
C ILE A 248 -1.48 15.94 -15.69
N ARG A 249 -2.65 16.11 -16.30
CA ARG A 249 -3.87 15.36 -15.97
C ARG A 249 -4.28 14.47 -17.14
N CYS A 250 -4.74 13.26 -16.87
CA CYS A 250 -5.30 12.38 -17.87
C CYS A 250 -6.66 12.91 -18.33
N GLY A 251 -6.92 12.89 -19.64
CA GLY A 251 -8.10 13.56 -20.23
C GLY A 251 -9.44 12.97 -19.79
N ASP A 252 -9.45 11.71 -19.36
CA ASP A 252 -10.58 11.03 -18.72
C ASP A 252 -10.88 11.55 -17.30
N ASN A 253 -9.89 12.14 -16.63
CA ASN A 253 -10.04 12.75 -15.31
C ASN A 253 -10.54 14.20 -15.38
N VAL A 254 -10.13 14.98 -16.39
CA VAL A 254 -10.53 16.40 -16.56
C VAL A 254 -11.99 16.56 -17.00
N ASN A 255 -12.47 15.69 -17.90
CA ASN A 255 -13.87 15.69 -18.35
C ASN A 255 -14.86 15.20 -17.28
N TRP A 256 -14.36 14.70 -16.16
CA TRP A 256 -15.17 14.32 -15.01
C TRP A 256 -15.44 15.50 -14.07
N ASP A 257 -14.42 16.32 -13.74
CA ASP A 257 -14.60 17.51 -12.90
C ASP A 257 -15.70 18.41 -13.48
N ASN A 258 -15.65 18.67 -14.80
CA ASN A 258 -16.64 19.50 -15.50
C ASN A 258 -18.07 18.91 -15.45
N ARG A 259 -18.22 17.58 -15.52
CA ARG A 259 -19.54 16.92 -15.42
C ARG A 259 -20.12 16.92 -14.01
N GLN A 260 -19.29 16.95 -12.96
CA GLN A 260 -19.77 17.19 -11.60
C GLN A 260 -20.22 18.64 -11.40
N TYR A 261 -19.47 19.62 -11.93
CA TYR A 261 -19.89 21.01 -11.89
C TYR A 261 -21.22 21.24 -12.63
N GLU A 262 -21.43 20.59 -13.78
CA GLU A 262 -22.72 20.64 -14.47
C GLU A 262 -23.85 20.03 -13.62
N LYS A 263 -23.66 18.84 -13.03
CA LYS A 263 -24.67 18.24 -12.15
C LYS A 263 -24.98 19.07 -10.89
N LEU A 264 -23.96 19.66 -10.26
CA LEU A 264 -24.12 20.54 -9.10
C LEU A 264 -24.70 21.91 -9.46
N SER A 265 -24.60 22.34 -10.72
CA SER A 265 -25.20 23.59 -11.21
C SER A 265 -26.69 23.47 -11.58
N VAL A 266 -27.20 22.24 -11.70
CA VAL A 266 -28.62 21.95 -12.01
C VAL A 266 -29.49 21.93 -10.74
N ASP A 267 -28.89 21.85 -9.54
CA ASP A 267 -29.59 21.91 -8.25
C ASP A 267 -29.60 23.33 -7.63
N LYS A 268 -29.82 24.37 -8.44
CA LYS A 268 -30.27 25.66 -7.87
C LYS A 268 -31.78 25.59 -7.66
N PRO A 269 -32.31 25.69 -6.43
CA PRO A 269 -33.73 25.92 -6.26
C PRO A 269 -34.06 27.28 -6.89
N GLU A 270 -35.00 27.29 -7.81
CA GLU A 270 -35.66 28.50 -8.26
C GLU A 270 -36.24 29.17 -7.01
N ILE A 271 -35.64 30.29 -6.61
CA ILE A 271 -36.25 31.20 -5.65
C ILE A 271 -37.35 31.90 -6.43
N GLU A 272 -38.57 31.36 -6.36
CA GLU A 272 -39.77 32.08 -6.76
C GLU A 272 -39.95 33.31 -5.85
N ALA A 273 -40.30 34.43 -6.50
CA ALA A 273 -40.34 35.78 -5.98
C ALA A 273 -41.44 36.05 -4.94
#